data_AF-A0A843FAB9-F1
#
_entry.id   AF-A0A843FAB9-F1
#
_cell.length_a   1.000
_cell.length_b   1.000
_cell.length_c   1.000
_cell.angle_alpha   90.00
_cell.angle_beta   90.00
_cell.angle_gamma   90.00
#
_symmetry.space_group_name_H-M   'P 1'
#
loop_
_entity.id
_entity.type
_entity.pdbx_description
1 polymer ?
#
loop_
_entity_poly.entity_id
_entity_poly.type
_entity_poly.pdbx_seq_one_letter_code
_entity_poly.pdbx_strand_id
1 'polypeptide(L)' 'MISISEEDDLRMIEEHNQKAVEELVENFSYVYVYFVDGRSFTLTKESKFEFKNGKFHIYDKDIEVDILEIELIEFAD' A
#
# COMPACT_ATOMS: atom_id res chain seq x y z
N MET A 1 19.54 -0.34 -16.17
CA MET A 1 20.28 0.38 -15.14
C MET A 1 19.32 1.41 -14.60
N ILE A 2 18.78 1.17 -13.41
CA ILE A 2 17.95 2.16 -12.71
C ILE A 2 18.94 3.17 -12.13
N SER A 3 18.69 4.46 -12.37
CA SER A 3 19.58 5.52 -11.91
C SER A 3 19.36 5.73 -10.41
N ILE A 4 20.41 6.09 -9.66
CA ILE A 4 20.35 6.32 -8.20
C ILE A 4 19.18 7.25 -7.80
N SER A 5 18.82 8.20 -8.67
CA SER A 5 17.66 9.09 -8.51
C SER A 5 16.33 8.33 -8.41
N GLU A 6 16.11 7.31 -9.24
CA GLU A 6 14.85 6.57 -9.31
C GLU A 6 14.68 5.65 -8.08
N GLU A 7 15.76 5.12 -7.52
CA GLU A 7 15.72 4.32 -6.28
C GLU A 7 15.47 5.17 -5.03
N ASP A 8 15.93 6.41 -5.00
CA ASP A 8 15.61 7.36 -3.92
C ASP A 8 14.17 7.87 -4.03
N ASP A 9 13.70 8.17 -5.25
CA ASP A 9 12.31 8.58 -5.51
C ASP A 9 11.32 7.48 -5.10
N LEU A 10 11.62 6.22 -5.44
CA LEU A 10 10.78 5.08 -5.07
C LEU A 10 10.69 4.90 -3.56
N ARG A 11 11.81 5.03 -2.84
CA ARG A 11 11.83 4.94 -1.37
C ARG A 11 11.00 6.03 -0.70
N MET A 12 11.03 7.26 -1.22
CA MET A 12 10.18 8.34 -0.70
C MET A 12 8.69 8.05 -0.88
N ILE A 13 8.29 7.48 -2.02
CA ILE A 13 6.91 7.07 -2.30
C ILE A 13 6.48 5.94 -1.36
N GLU A 14 7.33 4.93 -1.17
CA GLU A 14 7.09 3.83 -0.24
C GLU A 14 6.88 4.33 1.19
N GLU A 15 7.78 5.17 1.71
CA GLU A 15 7.65 5.74 3.05
C GLU A 15 6.40 6.62 3.21
N HIS A 16 6.08 7.41 2.18
CA HIS A 16 4.88 8.25 2.17
C HIS A 16 3.61 7.39 2.23
N ASN A 17 3.52 6.39 1.35
CA ASN A 17 2.37 5.49 1.28
C ASN A 17 2.23 4.63 2.53
N GLN A 18 3.35 4.13 3.08
CA GLN A 18 3.37 3.38 4.34
C GLN A 18 2.71 4.19 5.45
N LYS A 19 3.18 5.43 5.68
CA LYS A 19 2.62 6.30 6.73
C LYS A 19 1.16 6.65 6.48
N ALA A 20 0.79 6.96 5.24
CA ALA A 20 -0.59 7.31 4.91
C ALA A 20 -1.56 6.15 5.20
N VAL A 21 -1.21 4.92 4.79
CA VAL A 21 -2.07 3.75 5.04
C VAL A 21 -2.09 3.38 6.52
N GLU A 22 -0.96 3.46 7.24
CA GLU A 22 -0.90 3.27 8.70
C GLU A 22 -1.81 4.26 9.44
N GLU A 23 -1.76 5.54 9.08
CA GLU A 23 -2.62 6.56 9.69
C GLU A 23 -4.11 6.29 9.40
N LEU A 24 -4.45 5.86 8.19
CA LEU A 24 -5.82 5.53 7.84
C LEU A 24 -6.34 4.32 8.64
N VAL A 25 -5.59 3.22 8.72
CA VAL A 25 -6.06 2.02 9.45
C VAL A 25 -6.13 2.22 10.97
N GLU A 26 -5.39 3.19 11.52
CA GLU A 26 -5.49 3.59 12.93
C GLU A 26 -6.75 4.42 13.23
N ASN A 27 -7.22 5.22 12.26
CA ASN A 27 -8.36 6.11 12.44
C ASN A 27 -9.71 5.51 12.00
N PHE A 28 -9.70 4.52 11.12
CA PHE A 28 -10.92 3.91 10.57
C PHE A 28 -11.07 2.44 10.95
N SER A 29 -12.31 1.95 10.96
CA SER A 29 -12.63 0.54 11.20
C SER A 29 -11.93 -0.36 10.18
N TYR A 30 -11.89 0.08 8.92
CA TYR A 30 -11.14 -0.56 7.84
C TYR A 30 -10.88 0.41 6.68
N VAL A 31 -9.91 0.03 5.85
CA VAL A 31 -9.50 0.73 4.62
C VAL A 31 -9.66 -0.23 3.44
N TYR A 32 -10.34 0.19 2.37
CA TYR A 32 -10.39 -0.56 1.11
C TYR A 32 -9.25 -0.12 0.19
N VAL A 33 -8.51 -1.09 -0.32
CA VAL A 33 -7.51 -0.88 -1.37
C VAL A 33 -8.02 -1.53 -2.65
N TYR A 34 -8.15 -0.73 -3.71
CA TYR A 34 -8.57 -1.17 -5.04
C TYR A 34 -7.37 -1.17 -5.99
N PHE A 35 -7.27 -2.21 -6.80
CA PHE A 35 -6.21 -2.38 -7.79
C PHE A 35 -6.76 -2.27 -9.21
N VAL A 36 -5.90 -1.87 -10.15
CA VAL A 36 -6.23 -1.71 -11.57
C VAL A 36 -6.74 -3.00 -12.23
N ASP A 37 -6.43 -4.16 -11.65
CA ASP A 37 -6.91 -5.47 -12.11
C ASP A 37 -8.33 -5.82 -11.63
N GLY A 38 -8.95 -4.92 -10.86
CA GLY A 38 -10.30 -5.05 -10.32
C GLY A 38 -10.38 -5.82 -9.00
N ARG A 39 -9.25 -6.29 -8.44
CA ARG A 39 -9.24 -6.83 -7.07
C ARG A 39 -9.40 -5.72 -6.05
N SER A 40 -9.93 -6.07 -4.89
CA SER A 40 -9.89 -5.19 -3.73
C SER A 40 -9.64 -5.97 -2.44
N PHE A 41 -8.95 -5.32 -1.49
CA PHE A 41 -8.70 -5.86 -0.16
C PHE A 41 -9.08 -4.87 0.92
N THR A 42 -9.59 -5.41 2.02
CA THR A 42 -9.86 -4.65 3.23
C THR A 42 -8.66 -4.80 4.17
N LEU A 43 -8.09 -3.67 4.57
CA LEU A 43 -7.06 -3.57 5.59
C LEU A 43 -7.68 -3.05 6.87
N THR A 44 -7.16 -3.53 7.99
CA THR A 44 -7.52 -3.08 9.33
C THR A 44 -6.24 -2.79 10.09
N LYS A 45 -6.33 -2.16 11.27
CA LYS A 45 -5.17 -1.98 12.15
C LYS A 45 -4.44 -3.28 12.51
N GLU A 46 -5.12 -4.42 12.44
CA GLU A 46 -4.52 -5.74 12.74
C GLU A 46 -3.80 -6.33 11.52
N SER A 47 -4.00 -5.76 10.33
CA SER A 47 -3.41 -6.23 9.09
C SER A 47 -1.92 -5.91 9.03
N LYS A 48 -1.11 -6.91 8.66
CA LYS A 48 0.32 -6.76 8.44
C LYS A 48 0.59 -6.46 6.98
N PHE A 49 1.08 -5.26 6.70
CA PHE A 49 1.44 -4.82 5.36
C PHE A 49 2.74 -4.01 5.32
N GLU A 50 3.37 -3.93 4.15
CA GLU A 50 4.60 -3.16 3.94
C GLU A 50 4.66 -2.65 2.48
N PHE A 51 5.04 -1.39 2.28
CA PHE A 51 5.46 -0.87 0.98
C PHE A 51 6.97 -0.99 0.83
N LYS A 52 7.45 -1.78 -0.13
CA LYS A 52 8.87 -2.08 -0.31
C LYS A 52 9.22 -2.62 -1.69
N ASN A 53 10.36 -2.20 -2.22
CA ASN A 53 10.89 -2.62 -3.52
C ASN A 53 9.90 -2.39 -4.68
N GLY A 54 9.16 -1.30 -4.65
CA GLY A 54 8.13 -0.91 -5.60
C GLY A 54 6.82 -1.65 -5.46
N LYS A 55 6.64 -2.40 -4.37
CA LYS A 55 5.51 -3.30 -4.16
C LYS A 55 4.80 -3.05 -2.85
N PHE A 56 3.52 -3.39 -2.84
CA PHE A 56 2.67 -3.43 -1.68
C PHE A 56 2.43 -4.88 -1.25
N HIS A 57 2.92 -5.22 -0.07
CA HIS A 57 2.86 -6.55 0.52
C HIS A 57 1.76 -6.59 1.57
N ILE A 58 0.86 -7.56 1.49
CA ILE A 58 -0.18 -7.82 2.51
C ILE A 58 0.03 -9.25 3.02
N TYR A 59 0.76 -9.38 4.12
CA TYR A 59 1.30 -10.64 4.61
C TYR A 59 0.24 -11.62 5.10
N ASP A 60 -0.84 -11.13 5.72
CA ASP A 60 -1.90 -12.00 6.22
C ASP A 60 -2.69 -12.70 5.12
N LYS A 61 -2.54 -12.23 3.88
CA LYS A 61 -3.22 -12.73 2.69
C LYS A 61 -2.29 -13.37 1.68
N ASP A 62 -0.97 -13.33 1.92
CA ASP A 62 0.06 -13.75 0.97
C ASP A 62 -0.10 -13.05 -0.40
N ILE A 63 -0.28 -11.73 -0.37
CA ILE A 63 -0.50 -10.90 -1.55
C ILE A 63 0.67 -9.94 -1.74
N GLU A 64 1.10 -9.82 -2.98
CA GLU A 64 2.08 -8.86 -3.44
C GLU A 64 1.56 -8.19 -4.72
N VAL A 65 1.57 -6.86 -4.76
CA VAL A 65 1.09 -6.07 -5.90
C VAL A 65 2.06 -4.91 -6.17
N ASP A 66 2.29 -4.55 -7.43
CA ASP A 66 3.12 -3.37 -7.74
C ASP A 66 2.40 -2.08 -7.30
N ILE A 67 3.13 -1.11 -6.72
CA ILE A 67 2.53 0.13 -6.18
C ILE A 67 1.82 0.93 -7.27
N LEU A 68 2.33 0.86 -8.51
CA LEU A 68 1.74 1.52 -9.67
C LEU A 68 0.40 0.91 -10.11
N GLU A 69 0.06 -0.27 -9.61
CA GLU A 69 -1.19 -0.97 -9.87
C GLU A 69 -2.27 -0.68 -8.81
N ILE A 70 -1.97 0.13 -7.79
CA ILE A 70 -2.97 0.62 -6.83
C ILE A 70 -3.75 1.77 -7.47
N GLU A 71 -5.05 1.60 -7.59
CA GLU A 71 -5.93 2.59 -8.23
C GLU A 71 -6.47 3.59 -7.21
N LEU A 72 -6.96 3.10 -6.07
CA LEU A 72 -7.67 3.91 -5.09
C LEU A 72 -7.59 3.31 -3.69
N ILE A 73 -7.56 4.19 -2.68
CA ILE A 73 -7.74 3.82 -1.29
C ILE A 73 -8.97 4.56 -0.76
N GLU A 74 -10.02 3.81 -0.40
CA GLU A 74 -11.25 4.34 0.22
C GLU A 74 -11.35 3.92 1.68
N PHE A 75 -12.10 4.67 2.47
CA PHE A 75 -12.30 4.43 3.90
C PHE A 75 -13.78 4.56 4.26
N ALA A 76 -14.22 3.80 5.26
CA ALA A 76 -15.57 3.87 5.78
C ALA A 76 -15.53 4.08 7.30
N ASP A 77 -16.36 5.00 7.79
CA ASP A 77 -16.64 5.26 9.22
C ASP A 77 -17.31 4.05 9.88
#